data_AF-A0A533VJN5-F1
#
_entry.id   AF-A0A533VJN5-F1
#
_cell.length_a   1.000
_cell.length_b   1.000
_cell.length_c   1.000
_cell.angle_alpha   90.00
_cell.angle_beta   90.00
_cell.angle_gamma   90.00
#
_symmetry.space_group_name_H-M   'P 1'
#
loop_
_entity.id
_entity.type
_entity.pdbx_description
1 polymer ?
#
loop_
_entity_poly.entity_id
_entity_poly.type
_entity_poly.pdbx_seq_one_letter_code
_entity_poly.pdbx_strand_id
1 'polypeptide(L)'
;MANIKFTIPSILNKGGGERKIDLSATTLSEAFTKISEELGDEFKRRVLNPDGSPRSLINIYINGKNMRFSGGMEATLRNGDEIYLLPAVAGGSELSNRDLERYSRQVMLEEIGYQGQLKLKKAKACIVGVGGLGNPIAMRLVAMGVGKIRVVDRDVIELSNL
;
A
#
# COMPACT_ATOMS: atom_id res chain seq x y z
N MET A 1 20.44 16.56 -7.69
CA MET A 1 19.17 16.23 -7.00
C MET A 1 18.23 15.61 -8.02
N ALA A 2 17.57 14.51 -7.66
CA ALA A 2 16.54 13.91 -8.48
C ALA A 2 15.18 14.52 -8.15
N ASN A 3 14.36 14.79 -9.16
CA ASN A 3 12.96 15.16 -8.98
C ASN A 3 12.14 13.88 -8.78
N ILE A 4 11.47 13.79 -7.65
CA ILE A 4 10.75 12.60 -7.21
C ILE A 4 9.32 12.97 -6.79
N LYS A 5 8.45 11.97 -6.73
CA LYS A 5 7.08 12.13 -6.23
C LYS A 5 6.93 11.46 -4.88
N PHE A 6 6.53 12.21 -3.87
CA PHE A 6 6.35 11.71 -2.51
C PHE A 6 4.86 11.60 -2.17
N THR A 7 4.40 10.37 -1.94
CA THR A 7 2.99 10.05 -1.70
C THR A 7 2.74 9.72 -0.24
N ILE A 8 1.82 10.47 0.35
CA ILE A 8 1.44 10.39 1.76
C ILE A 8 0.03 9.83 1.83
N PRO A 9 -0.17 8.69 2.52
CA PRO A 9 -1.48 8.10 2.65
C PRO A 9 -2.38 9.00 3.50
N SER A 10 -3.68 8.93 3.21
CA SER A 10 -4.74 9.67 3.92
C SER A 10 -4.63 9.70 5.46
N ILE A 11 -4.18 8.61 6.08
CA ILE A 11 -4.07 8.52 7.54
C ILE A 11 -2.95 9.40 8.12
N LEU A 12 -1.92 9.67 7.31
CA LEU A 12 -0.81 10.55 7.66
C LEU A 12 -1.08 12.00 7.21
N ASN A 13 -2.06 12.21 6.32
CA ASN A 13 -2.46 13.53 5.81
C ASN A 13 -3.73 14.09 6.50
N LYS A 14 -3.85 13.91 7.82
CA LYS A 14 -4.96 14.49 8.64
C LYS A 14 -6.38 14.21 8.10
N GLY A 15 -6.59 13.10 7.39
CA GLY A 15 -7.89 12.77 6.79
C GLY A 15 -8.22 13.48 5.48
N GLY A 16 -7.32 14.32 4.95
CA GLY A 16 -7.49 15.07 3.70
C GLY A 16 -7.28 14.25 2.42
N GLY A 17 -7.42 12.93 2.48
CA GLY A 17 -7.10 12.05 1.34
C GLY A 17 -5.60 11.85 1.13
N GLU A 18 -5.26 11.08 0.10
CA GLU A 18 -3.87 10.88 -0.32
C GLU A 18 -3.29 12.19 -0.87
N ARG A 19 -2.08 12.55 -0.45
CA ARG A 19 -1.38 13.76 -0.90
C ARG A 19 -0.10 13.38 -1.60
N LYS A 20 0.07 13.90 -2.82
CA LYS A 20 1.28 13.75 -3.64
C LYS A 20 2.02 15.08 -3.68
N ILE A 21 3.32 15.04 -3.43
CA ILE A 21 4.18 16.23 -3.37
C ILE A 21 5.39 15.96 -4.23
N ASP A 22 5.66 16.83 -5.21
CA ASP A 22 6.87 16.77 -6.01
C ASP A 22 8.01 17.46 -5.25
N LEU A 23 9.14 16.77 -5.13
CA LEU A 23 10.30 17.31 -4.41
C LEU A 23 11.61 16.86 -5.03
N SER A 24 12.64 17.68 -4.85
CA SER A 24 14.00 17.38 -5.32
C SER A 24 14.85 16.84 -4.18
N ALA A 25 15.37 15.62 -4.30
CA ALA A 25 16.24 14.99 -3.29
C ALA A 25 17.23 14.00 -3.93
N THR A 26 18.34 13.75 -3.26
CA THR A 26 19.39 12.81 -3.70
C THR A 26 19.29 11.48 -2.97
N THR A 27 18.90 11.51 -1.70
CA THR A 27 18.69 10.33 -0.86
C THR A 27 17.31 10.34 -0.20
N LEU A 28 16.88 9.17 0.29
CA LEU A 28 15.64 9.04 1.04
C LEU A 28 15.66 9.90 2.33
N SER A 29 16.78 9.93 3.06
CA SER A 29 17.01 10.82 4.21
C SER A 29 16.77 12.29 3.87
N GLU A 30 17.29 12.77 2.74
CA GLU A 30 17.13 14.14 2.28
C GLU A 30 15.66 14.45 1.95
N ALA A 31 14.98 13.52 1.26
CA ALA A 31 13.56 13.64 0.93
C ALA A 31 12.69 13.76 2.19
N PHE A 32 12.95 12.94 3.21
CA PHE A 32 12.23 12.99 4.48
C PHE A 32 12.45 14.29 5.27
N THR A 33 13.65 14.87 5.17
CA THR A 33 13.96 16.14 5.82
C THR A 33 13.12 17.26 5.19
N LYS A 34 13.17 17.37 3.86
CA LYS A 34 12.42 18.38 3.09
C LYS A 34 10.90 18.27 3.29
N ILE A 35 10.35 17.07 3.19
CA ILE A 35 8.90 16.86 3.33
C ILE A 35 8.42 17.14 4.77
N SER A 36 9.28 16.90 5.77
CA SER A 36 8.98 17.20 7.16
C SER A 36 8.96 18.71 7.44
N GLU A 37 9.81 19.49 6.75
CA GLU A 37 9.79 20.95 6.82
C GLU A 37 8.49 21.52 6.21
N GLU A 38 8.00 20.94 5.12
CA GLU A 38 6.76 21.37 4.45
C GLU A 38 5.49 21.02 5.26
N LEU A 39 5.44 19.82 5.85
CA LEU A 39 4.24 19.31 6.54
C LEU A 39 4.22 19.62 8.05
N GLY A 40 5.34 20.08 8.59
CA GLY A 40 5.52 20.45 9.99
C GLY A 40 5.82 19.28 10.93
N ASP A 41 6.08 19.64 12.19
CA ASP A 41 6.59 18.73 13.22
C ASP A 41 5.68 17.55 13.54
N GLU A 42 4.37 17.70 13.36
CA GLU A 42 3.41 16.63 13.64
C GLU A 42 3.62 15.43 12.71
N PHE A 43 3.84 15.70 11.41
CA PHE A 43 4.14 14.66 10.43
C PHE A 43 5.48 13.99 10.76
N LYS A 44 6.51 14.81 11.03
CA LYS A 44 7.84 14.33 11.40
C LYS A 44 7.79 13.38 12.59
N ARG A 45 7.06 13.74 13.65
CA ARG A 45 6.89 12.90 14.84
C ARG A 45 6.14 11.60 14.58
N ARG A 46 5.26 11.53 13.58
CA ARG A 46 4.52 10.32 13.21
C ARG A 46 5.33 9.37 12.34
N VAL A 47 6.32 9.88 11.59
CA VAL A 47 7.03 9.09 10.58
C VAL A 47 8.46 8.77 10.96
N LEU A 48 9.14 9.66 11.68
CA LEU A 48 10.53 9.51 12.11
C LEU A 48 10.64 9.42 13.63
N ASN A 49 11.68 8.73 14.08
CA ASN A 49 12.21 8.77 15.43
C ASN A 49 13.11 10.01 15.60
N PRO A 50 13.45 10.39 16.85
CA PRO A 50 14.34 11.53 17.12
C PRO A 50 15.75 11.38 16.51
N ASP A 51 16.21 10.16 16.28
CA ASP A 51 17.51 9.83 15.66
C ASP A 51 17.50 9.92 14.12
N GLY A 52 16.36 10.30 13.52
CA GLY A 52 16.18 10.38 12.07
C GLY A 52 15.85 9.04 11.40
N SER A 53 15.78 7.93 12.15
CA SER A 53 15.34 6.65 11.61
C SER A 53 13.82 6.61 11.41
N PRO A 54 13.29 5.89 10.40
CA PRO A 54 11.85 5.67 10.26
C PRO A 54 11.28 4.93 11.46
N ARG A 55 10.09 5.33 11.92
CA ARG A 55 9.38 4.60 12.97
C ARG A 55 9.12 3.16 12.52
N SER A 56 9.17 2.23 13.47
CA SER A 56 8.84 0.81 13.23
C SER A 56 7.43 0.60 12.65
N LEU A 57 6.53 1.55 12.94
CA LEU A 57 5.15 1.61 12.44
C LEU A 57 5.02 2.28 11.07
N ILE A 58 6.11 2.51 10.33
CA ILE A 58 6.06 3.02 8.95
C ILE A 58 6.93 2.16 8.03
N ASN A 59 6.31 1.59 7.02
CA ASN A 59 6.95 0.98 5.87
C ASN A 59 7.10 2.03 4.76
N ILE A 60 8.26 2.05 4.11
CA ILE A 60 8.58 3.00 3.03
C ILE A 60 8.90 2.20 1.79
N TYR A 61 8.35 2.63 0.65
CA TYR A 61 8.53 1.98 -0.64
C TYR A 61 9.06 2.98 -1.66
N ILE A 62 9.97 2.52 -2.50
CA ILE A 62 10.49 3.25 -3.66
C ILE A 62 10.09 2.43 -4.89
N ASN A 63 9.27 3.00 -5.78
CA ASN A 63 8.76 2.32 -6.99
C ASN A 63 8.16 0.92 -6.71
N GLY A 64 7.44 0.77 -5.60
CA GLY A 64 6.86 -0.52 -5.21
C GLY A 64 7.76 -1.47 -4.44
N LYS A 65 9.06 -1.18 -4.30
CA LYS A 65 10.01 -2.01 -3.56
C LYS A 65 10.28 -1.42 -2.17
N ASN A 66 10.17 -2.23 -1.13
CA ASN A 66 10.41 -1.77 0.25
C ASN A 66 11.86 -1.29 0.40
N MET A 67 12.05 -0.12 1.03
CA MET A 67 13.36 0.52 1.21
C MET A 67 14.41 -0.38 1.86
N ARG A 68 13.98 -1.34 2.70
CA ARG A 68 14.87 -2.29 3.39
C ARG A 68 15.70 -3.13 2.42
N PHE A 69 15.22 -3.30 1.19
CA PHE A 69 15.90 -4.05 0.12
C PHE A 69 16.55 -3.15 -0.94
N SER A 70 16.57 -1.84 -0.71
CA SER A 70 17.01 -0.83 -1.68
C SER A 70 18.05 0.15 -1.11
N GLY A 71 18.70 -0.19 0.00
CA GLY A 71 19.72 0.67 0.65
C GLY A 71 19.20 1.49 1.85
N GLY A 72 17.95 1.29 2.27
CA GLY A 72 17.38 1.95 3.44
C GLY A 72 17.22 3.46 3.25
N MET A 73 17.55 4.23 4.30
CA MET A 73 17.45 5.69 4.29
C MET A 73 18.52 6.37 3.41
N GLU A 74 19.62 5.67 3.12
CA GLU A 74 20.68 6.15 2.24
C GLU A 74 20.50 5.70 0.78
N ALA A 75 19.33 5.14 0.45
CA ALA A 75 18.98 4.78 -0.92
C ALA A 75 19.07 6.01 -1.83
N THR A 76 19.89 5.92 -2.88
CA THR A 76 20.04 6.97 -3.89
C THR A 76 18.80 7.02 -4.78
N LEU A 77 18.24 8.22 -4.92
CA LEU A 77 17.03 8.47 -5.71
C LEU A 77 17.37 8.90 -7.14
N ARG A 78 16.49 8.52 -8.08
CA ARG A 78 16.58 8.85 -9.50
C ARG A 78 15.40 9.71 -9.92
N ASN A 79 15.59 10.47 -11.00
CA ASN A 79 14.51 11.27 -11.58
C ASN A 79 13.31 10.40 -11.92
N GLY A 80 12.14 10.78 -11.42
CA GLY A 80 10.89 10.05 -11.60
C GLY A 80 10.62 8.96 -10.57
N ASP A 81 11.47 8.77 -9.55
CA ASP A 81 11.18 7.83 -8.47
C ASP A 81 9.91 8.24 -7.70
N GLU A 82 9.08 7.26 -7.38
CA GLU A 82 7.90 7.43 -6.54
C GLU A 82 8.14 6.82 -5.16
N ILE A 83 8.05 7.66 -4.13
CA ILE A 83 8.15 7.27 -2.73
C ILE A 83 6.74 7.17 -2.15
N TYR A 84 6.45 6.05 -1.51
CA TYR A 84 5.14 5.81 -0.92
C TYR A 84 5.29 5.40 0.55
N LEU A 85 4.58 6.10 1.42
CA LEU A 85 4.50 5.78 2.85
C LEU A 85 3.34 4.84 3.14
N LEU A 86 3.61 3.76 3.88
CA LEU A 86 2.58 2.88 4.43
C LEU A 86 2.74 2.76 5.94
N PRO A 87 1.71 3.08 6.73
CA PRO A 87 1.74 2.76 8.16
C PRO A 87 1.78 1.22 8.34
N ALA A 88 2.76 0.72 9.10
CA ALA A 88 2.70 -0.58 9.72
C ALA A 88 1.83 -0.48 10.97
N VAL A 89 0.89 -1.40 11.11
CA VAL A 89 -0.16 -1.25 12.13
C VAL A 89 -0.20 -2.49 12.99
N ALA A 90 0.32 -2.37 14.21
CA ALA A 90 0.00 -3.27 15.30
C ALA A 90 -1.27 -2.73 15.96
N GLY A 91 -2.42 -3.33 15.66
CA GLY A 91 -3.64 -3.15 16.46
C GLY A 91 -4.68 -2.12 15.97
N GLY A 92 -4.81 -1.87 14.67
CA GLY A 92 -5.89 -0.97 14.23
C GLY A 92 -6.14 -0.78 12.73
N SER A 93 -5.32 -1.33 11.83
CA SER A 93 -5.71 -1.39 10.41
C SER A 93 -6.44 -2.66 10.11
N GLU A 94 -7.51 -2.53 9.35
CA GLU A 94 -8.24 -3.67 8.80
C GLU A 94 -7.47 -4.40 7.68
N LEU A 95 -6.43 -3.76 7.11
CA LEU A 95 -5.45 -4.44 6.24
C LEU A 95 -4.27 -4.94 7.07
N SER A 96 -3.97 -6.24 7.01
CA SER A 96 -2.80 -6.81 7.67
C SER A 96 -1.50 -6.45 6.96
N ASN A 97 -0.34 -6.61 7.62
CA ASN A 97 0.97 -6.44 6.96
C ASN A 97 1.11 -7.31 5.70
N ARG A 98 0.58 -8.54 5.74
CA ARG A 98 0.55 -9.46 4.60
C ARG A 98 -0.34 -8.93 3.46
N ASP A 99 -1.47 -8.31 3.78
CA ASP A 99 -2.32 -7.67 2.77
C ASP A 99 -1.61 -6.48 2.13
N LEU A 100 -0.95 -5.62 2.92
CA LEU A 100 -0.21 -4.47 2.40
C LEU A 100 0.96 -4.86 1.51
N GLU A 101 1.65 -5.94 1.85
CA GLU A 101 2.72 -6.49 1.01
C GLU A 101 2.14 -7.06 -0.30
N ARG A 102 1.11 -7.92 -0.20
CA ARG A 102 0.46 -8.56 -1.35
C ARG A 102 -0.16 -7.55 -2.32
N TYR A 103 -0.79 -6.50 -1.79
CA TYR A 103 -1.54 -5.52 -2.56
C TYR A 103 -0.78 -4.18 -2.73
N SER A 104 0.52 -4.16 -2.42
CA SER A 104 1.38 -2.97 -2.48
C SER A 104 1.23 -2.17 -3.78
N ARG A 105 1.27 -2.86 -4.92
CA ARG A 105 1.09 -2.23 -6.25
C ARG A 105 -0.29 -1.59 -6.41
N GLN A 106 -1.35 -2.24 -5.93
CA GLN A 106 -2.71 -1.72 -6.03
C GLN A 106 -2.89 -0.50 -5.11
N VAL A 107 -2.32 -0.56 -3.91
CA VAL A 107 -2.35 0.53 -2.94
C VAL A 107 -1.60 1.77 -3.44
N MET A 108 -0.66 1.63 -4.37
CA MET A 108 0.05 2.75 -4.99
C MET A 108 -0.69 3.37 -6.18
N LEU A 109 -1.71 2.70 -6.73
CA LEU A 109 -2.52 3.26 -7.81
C LEU A 109 -3.43 4.34 -7.26
N GLU A 110 -3.50 5.49 -7.92
CA GLU A 110 -4.29 6.64 -7.46
C GLU A 110 -5.79 6.32 -7.37
N GLU A 111 -6.28 5.50 -8.30
CA GLU A 111 -7.68 5.12 -8.41
C GLU A 111 -8.12 4.14 -7.31
N ILE A 112 -7.16 3.44 -6.68
CA ILE A 112 -7.41 2.47 -5.62
C ILE A 112 -6.93 3.04 -4.29
N GLY A 113 -5.64 3.29 -4.16
CA GLY A 113 -5.02 3.78 -2.94
C GLY A 113 -5.19 2.81 -1.76
N TYR A 114 -4.73 3.23 -0.58
CA TYR A 114 -4.97 2.46 0.65
C TYR A 114 -6.46 2.27 0.94
N GLN A 115 -7.26 3.32 0.72
CA GLN A 115 -8.69 3.31 1.05
C GLN A 115 -9.50 2.42 0.11
N GLY A 116 -9.18 2.38 -1.18
CA GLY A 116 -9.82 1.47 -2.13
C GLY A 116 -9.49 0.02 -1.82
N GLN A 117 -8.24 -0.29 -1.48
CA GLN A 117 -7.88 -1.65 -1.05
C GLN A 117 -8.59 -2.06 0.23
N LEU A 118 -8.75 -1.13 1.18
CA LEU A 118 -9.54 -1.35 2.38
C LEU A 118 -11.02 -1.61 2.06
N LYS A 119 -11.60 -0.87 1.12
CA LYS A 119 -12.97 -1.12 0.63
C LYS A 119 -13.11 -2.52 0.01
N LEU A 120 -12.14 -2.95 -0.80
CA LEU A 120 -12.11 -4.31 -1.36
C LEU A 120 -12.04 -5.36 -0.25
N LYS A 121 -11.18 -5.18 0.76
CA LYS A 121 -11.10 -6.08 1.91
C LYS A 121 -12.42 -6.18 2.68
N LYS A 122 -13.18 -5.09 2.80
CA LYS A 122 -14.51 -5.08 3.43
C LYS A 122 -15.60 -5.68 2.54
N ALA A 123 -15.38 -5.73 1.23
CA ALA A 123 -16.38 -6.16 0.26
C ALA A 123 -16.70 -7.65 0.40
N LYS A 124 -17.95 -7.98 0.05
CA LYS A 124 -18.47 -9.34 0.03
C LYS A 124 -19.05 -9.61 -1.35
N ALA A 125 -18.69 -10.74 -1.96
CA ALA A 125 -19.22 -11.18 -3.23
C ALA A 125 -19.87 -12.56 -3.09
N CYS A 126 -20.98 -12.80 -3.79
CA CYS A 126 -21.61 -14.11 -3.91
C CYS A 126 -21.54 -14.55 -5.37
N ILE A 127 -20.96 -15.72 -5.62
CA ILE A 127 -20.81 -16.32 -6.94
C ILE A 127 -21.74 -17.53 -6.99
N VAL A 128 -22.68 -17.51 -7.93
CA VAL A 128 -23.61 -18.61 -8.15
C VAL A 128 -23.19 -19.34 -9.43
N GLY A 129 -22.74 -20.58 -9.29
CA GLY A 129 -22.07 -21.37 -10.31
C GLY A 129 -20.59 -21.02 -10.45
N VAL A 130 -19.71 -21.99 -10.21
CA VAL A 130 -18.25 -21.96 -10.38
C VAL A 130 -17.77 -22.95 -11.46
N GLY A 131 -18.56 -23.12 -12.52
CA GLY A 131 -18.10 -23.73 -13.78
C GLY A 131 -17.15 -22.82 -14.57
N GLY A 132 -17.18 -22.91 -15.91
CA GLY A 132 -16.19 -22.26 -16.80
C GLY A 132 -16.02 -20.74 -16.64
N LEU A 133 -17.03 -20.03 -16.15
CA LEU A 133 -16.96 -18.57 -15.91
C LEU A 133 -16.78 -18.22 -14.43
N GLY A 134 -17.44 -18.94 -13.53
CA GLY A 134 -17.41 -18.60 -12.11
C GLY A 134 -16.05 -18.89 -11.46
N ASN A 135 -15.36 -19.95 -11.88
CA ASN A 135 -14.01 -20.26 -11.41
C ASN A 135 -13.00 -19.11 -11.66
N PRO A 136 -12.80 -18.62 -12.91
CA PRO A 136 -11.87 -17.51 -13.14
C PRO A 136 -12.33 -16.21 -12.47
N ILE A 137 -13.64 -15.95 -12.35
CA ILE A 137 -14.16 -14.77 -11.63
C ILE A 137 -13.82 -14.85 -10.13
N ALA A 138 -14.03 -16.01 -9.49
CA ALA A 138 -13.70 -16.23 -8.09
C ALA A 138 -12.21 -15.97 -7.84
N MET A 139 -11.35 -16.56 -8.66
CA MET A 139 -9.91 -16.36 -8.59
C MET A 139 -9.52 -14.89 -8.74
N ARG A 140 -10.15 -14.18 -9.68
CA ARG A 140 -9.90 -12.74 -9.90
C ARG A 140 -10.32 -11.90 -8.68
N LEU A 141 -11.48 -12.18 -8.09
CA LEU A 141 -11.98 -11.47 -6.90
C LEU A 141 -11.08 -11.69 -5.68
N VAL A 142 -10.58 -12.91 -5.47
CA VAL A 142 -9.58 -13.19 -4.41
C VAL A 142 -8.29 -12.43 -4.68
N ALA A 143 -7.80 -12.45 -5.92
CA ALA A 143 -6.55 -11.76 -6.31
C ALA A 143 -6.65 -10.23 -6.19
N MET A 144 -7.84 -9.66 -6.42
CA MET A 144 -8.12 -8.24 -6.20
C MET A 144 -8.23 -7.89 -4.70
N GLY A 145 -8.41 -8.87 -3.82
CA GLY A 145 -8.47 -8.66 -2.37
C GLY A 145 -9.88 -8.49 -1.80
N VAL A 146 -10.91 -9.00 -2.48
CA VAL A 146 -12.26 -9.12 -1.91
C VAL A 146 -12.22 -9.99 -0.66
N GLY A 147 -12.63 -9.45 0.49
CA GLY A 147 -12.38 -10.13 1.77
C GLY A 147 -13.28 -11.32 2.06
N LYS A 148 -14.51 -11.37 1.50
CA LYS A 148 -15.39 -12.53 1.64
C LYS A 148 -16.02 -12.89 0.31
N ILE A 149 -15.77 -14.12 -0.14
CA ILE A 149 -16.44 -14.71 -1.29
C ILE A 149 -17.29 -15.87 -0.80
N ARG A 150 -18.58 -15.81 -1.10
CA ARG A 150 -19.50 -16.94 -0.97
C ARG A 150 -19.64 -17.60 -2.33
N VAL A 151 -19.37 -18.88 -2.40
CA VAL A 151 -19.59 -19.69 -3.60
C VAL A 151 -20.82 -20.54 -3.36
N VAL A 152 -21.74 -20.54 -4.31
CA VAL A 152 -22.93 -21.38 -4.34
C VAL A 152 -22.87 -22.16 -5.65
N ASP A 153 -22.55 -23.44 -5.57
CA ASP A 153 -22.62 -24.35 -6.71
C ASP A 153 -23.53 -25.51 -6.38
N ARG A 154 -24.21 -26.03 -7.40
CA ARG A 154 -24.98 -27.26 -7.33
C ARG A 154 -24.08 -28.49 -7.54
N ASP A 155 -22.96 -28.31 -8.24
CA ASP A 155 -22.05 -29.41 -8.56
C ASP A 155 -21.26 -29.85 -7.33
N VAL A 156 -21.10 -31.17 -7.20
CA VAL A 156 -20.22 -31.79 -6.21
C VAL A 156 -18.82 -31.80 -6.80
N ILE A 157 -17.80 -31.39 -6.02
CA ILE A 157 -16.42 -31.38 -6.50
C ILE A 157 -15.97 -32.82 -6.82
N GLU A 158 -15.70 -33.10 -8.09
CA GLU A 158 -15.11 -34.35 -8.55
C GLU A 158 -13.62 -34.17 -8.86
N LEU A 159 -12.86 -35.27 -8.75
CA LEU A 159 -11.42 -35.28 -9.07
C LEU A 159 -11.12 -34.90 -10.52
N SER A 160 -12.06 -35.14 -11.44
CA SER A 160 -11.99 -34.71 -12.85
C SER A 160 -12.07 -33.20 -13.04
N ASN A 161 -12.47 -32.45 -12.00
CA ASN A 161 -12.60 -30.99 -12.03
C ASN A 161 -11.39 -30.26 -11.43
N LEU A 162 -10.43 -30.98 -10.82
CA LEU A 162 -9.21 -30.45 -10.20
C LEU A 162 -8.02 -30.52 -11.18
#